data_AF-A0A5P9F985-F1
#
_entry.id   AF-A0A5P9F985-F1
#
_cell.length_a   1.000
_cell.length_b   1.000
_cell.length_c   1.000
_cell.angle_alpha   90.00
_cell.angle_beta   90.00
_cell.angle_gamma   90.00
#
_symmetry.space_group_name_H-M   'P 1'
#
loop_
_entity.id
_entity.type
_entity.pdbx_description
1 polymer ?
#
loop_
_entity_poly.entity_id
_entity_poly.type
_entity_poly.pdbx_seq_one_letter_code
_entity_poly.pdbx_strand_id
1 'polypeptide(L)'
;MVFLGKLISWALVILGTLRVAMGIFVAQMFSEPQAYAAATARYFGSRTSGEAIDQGFIMIAVGVGIGLLARIAGNSAKPPARN
;
A
#
# COMPACT_ATOMS: atom_id res chain seq x y z
N MET A 1 -13.86 11.75 -12.40
CA MET A 1 -12.56 11.97 -11.72
C MET A 1 -12.53 11.44 -10.28
N VAL A 2 -13.49 11.77 -9.40
CA VAL A 2 -13.51 11.31 -7.99
C VAL A 2 -13.55 9.78 -7.83
N PHE A 3 -14.26 9.07 -8.72
CA PHE A 3 -14.32 7.60 -8.71
C PHE A 3 -12.94 6.95 -8.94
N LEU A 4 -12.15 7.48 -9.89
CA LEU A 4 -10.80 6.98 -10.17
C LEU A 4 -9.87 7.20 -8.97
N GLY A 5 -9.97 8.34 -8.28
CA GLY A 5 -9.22 8.59 -7.05
C GLY A 5 -9.54 7.58 -5.93
N LYS A 6 -10.82 7.22 -5.76
CA LYS A 6 -11.22 6.16 -4.81
C LYS A 6 -10.69 4.79 -5.21
N LEU A 7 -10.76 4.44 -6.50
CA LEU A 7 -10.28 3.16 -7.01
C LEU A 7 -8.76 3.01 -6.81
N ILE A 8 -8.00 4.04 -7.16
CA ILE A 8 -6.53 4.07 -7.00
C ILE A 8 -6.16 4.02 -5.52
N SER A 9 -6.87 4.76 -4.65
CA SER A 9 -6.68 4.70 -3.20
C SER A 9 -6.81 3.27 -2.67
N TRP A 10 -7.89 2.57 -3.02
CA TRP A 10 -8.10 1.18 -2.63
C TRP A 10 -7.03 0.25 -3.18
N ALA A 11 -6.64 0.40 -4.45
CA ALA A 11 -5.58 -0.40 -5.05
C ALA A 11 -4.25 -0.22 -4.30
N LEU A 12 -3.87 1.02 -3.98
CA LEU A 12 -2.64 1.32 -3.25
C LEU A 12 -2.63 0.74 -1.84
N VAL A 13 -3.76 0.86 -1.11
CA VAL A 13 -3.88 0.29 0.23
C VAL A 13 -3.78 -1.23 0.18
N ILE A 14 -4.53 -1.89 -0.70
CA ILE A 14 -4.50 -3.37 -0.83
C ILE A 14 -3.10 -3.85 -1.21
N LEU A 15 -2.49 -3.26 -2.23
CA LEU A 15 -1.17 -3.67 -2.69
C LEU A 15 -0.07 -3.39 -1.64
N GLY A 16 -0.16 -2.25 -0.96
CA GLY A 16 0.77 -1.92 0.12
C GLY A 16 0.62 -2.89 1.30
N THR A 17 -0.60 -3.22 1.71
CA THR A 17 -0.86 -4.23 2.75
C THR A 17 -0.33 -5.60 2.36
N LEU A 18 -0.55 -6.05 1.12
CA LEU A 18 0.00 -7.32 0.63
C LEU A 18 1.54 -7.32 0.67
N ARG A 19 2.17 -6.20 0.29
CA ARG A 19 3.63 -6.08 0.31
C ARG A 19 4.19 -6.13 1.74
N VAL A 20 3.55 -5.44 2.69
CA VAL A 20 3.90 -5.51 4.13
C VAL A 20 3.73 -6.94 4.65
N ALA A 21 2.58 -7.58 4.38
CA ALA A 21 2.30 -8.94 4.84
C ALA A 21 3.33 -9.94 4.30
N MET A 22 3.68 -9.86 3.02
CA MET A 22 4.72 -10.70 2.42
C MET A 22 6.09 -10.41 3.06
N GLY A 23 6.45 -9.15 3.28
CA GLY A 23 7.72 -8.79 3.93
C GLY A 23 7.85 -9.38 5.33
N ILE A 24 6.77 -9.32 6.13
CA ILE A 24 6.69 -9.95 7.45
C ILE A 24 6.80 -11.47 7.33
N PHE A 25 6.06 -12.09 6.40
CA PHE A 25 6.10 -13.52 6.15
C PHE A 25 7.53 -14.00 5.83
N VAL A 26 8.24 -13.32 4.93
CA VAL A 26 9.62 -13.69 4.59
C VAL A 26 10.57 -13.49 5.76
N ALA A 27 10.40 -12.41 6.54
CA ALA A 27 11.21 -12.18 7.73
C ALA A 27 11.01 -13.26 8.82
N GLN A 28 9.81 -13.83 8.92
CA GLN A 28 9.49 -14.86 9.92
C GLN A 28 9.82 -16.29 9.44
N MET A 29 9.62 -16.58 8.15
CA MET A 29 9.75 -17.94 7.62
C MET A 29 11.19 -18.31 7.25
N PHE A 30 12.05 -17.33 6.98
CA PHE A 30 13.43 -17.56 6.53
C PHE A 30 14.43 -16.92 7.49
N SER A 31 15.02 -17.74 8.36
CA SER A 31 16.07 -17.32 9.31
C SER A 31 17.48 -17.57 8.76
N GLU A 32 17.62 -18.56 7.87
CA GLU A 32 18.89 -18.91 7.24
C GLU A 32 19.26 -17.86 6.17
N PRO A 33 20.45 -17.22 6.22
CA PRO A 33 20.81 -16.12 5.32
C PRO A 33 20.68 -16.43 3.83
N GLN A 34 21.06 -17.64 3.40
CA GLN A 34 20.95 -18.03 1.99
C GLN A 34 19.50 -18.21 1.53
N ALA A 35 18.66 -18.83 2.37
CA ALA A 35 17.25 -19.03 2.06
C ALA A 35 16.47 -17.70 2.09
N TYR A 36 16.82 -16.81 3.02
CA TYR A 36 16.29 -15.45 3.08
C TYR A 36 16.63 -14.64 1.83
N ALA A 37 17.90 -14.64 1.40
CA ALA A 37 18.34 -13.92 0.21
C ALA A 37 17.67 -14.42 -1.07
N ALA A 38 17.46 -15.74 -1.19
CA ALA A 38 16.74 -16.33 -2.32
C ALA A 38 15.25 -15.94 -2.31
N ALA A 39 14.62 -15.94 -1.14
CA ALA A 39 13.22 -15.54 -0.98
C ALA A 39 13.01 -14.04 -1.28
N THR A 40 13.88 -13.16 -0.77
CA THR A 40 13.76 -11.72 -1.01
C THR A 40 13.95 -11.36 -2.49
N ALA A 41 14.92 -11.99 -3.17
CA ALA A 41 15.12 -11.81 -4.60
C ALA A 41 13.90 -12.24 -5.42
N ARG A 42 13.24 -13.36 -5.04
CA ARG A 42 12.09 -13.90 -5.76
C ARG A 42 10.79 -13.13 -5.53
N TYR A 43 10.52 -12.72 -4.30
CA TYR A 43 9.23 -12.12 -3.92
C TYR A 43 9.21 -10.59 -3.99
N PHE A 44 10.35 -9.93 -3.78
CA PHE A 44 10.37 -8.47 -3.64
C PHE A 44 11.15 -7.76 -4.72
N GLY A 45 12.12 -8.44 -5.35
CA GLY A 45 13.13 -7.80 -6.22
C GLY A 45 13.95 -6.72 -5.50
N SER A 46 13.81 -6.60 -4.17
CA SER A 46 14.50 -5.65 -3.29
C SER A 46 15.64 -6.33 -2.56
N ARG A 47 16.50 -5.54 -1.91
CA ARG A 47 17.66 -6.09 -1.19
C ARG A 47 17.26 -6.81 0.08
N THR A 48 16.19 -6.38 0.75
CA THR A 48 15.71 -6.97 2.03
C THR A 48 14.19 -6.97 2.16
N SER A 49 13.69 -7.79 3.08
CA SER A 49 12.28 -7.78 3.52
C SER A 49 11.89 -6.49 4.23
N GLY A 50 12.81 -5.86 4.97
CA GLY A 50 12.58 -4.56 5.61
C GLY A 50 12.28 -3.45 4.59
N GLU A 51 13.07 -3.39 3.53
CA GLU A 51 12.84 -2.44 2.43
C GLU A 51 11.48 -2.66 1.74
N ALA A 52 11.04 -3.92 1.61
CA ALA A 52 9.72 -4.24 1.06
C ALA A 52 8.58 -3.78 1.99
N ILE A 53 8.75 -3.93 3.31
CA ILE A 53 7.79 -3.46 4.31
C ILE A 53 7.68 -1.94 4.26
N ASP A 54 8.80 -1.22 4.25
CA ASP A 54 8.84 0.25 4.20
C ASP A 54 8.11 0.79 2.96
N GLN A 55 8.41 0.21 1.78
CA GLN A 55 7.72 0.56 0.54
C GLN A 55 6.21 0.29 0.63
N GLY A 56 5.81 -0.82 1.24
CA GLY A 56 4.40 -1.13 1.45
C GLY A 56 3.69 -0.11 2.34
N PHE A 57 4.34 0.34 3.42
CA PHE A 57 3.80 1.42 4.27
C PHE A 57 3.68 2.76 3.52
N ILE A 58 4.67 3.10 2.69
CA ILE A 58 4.60 4.30 1.84
C ILE A 58 3.39 4.20 0.90
N MET A 59 3.18 3.06 0.25
CA MET A 59 2.03 2.84 -0.63
C MET A 59 0.70 3.00 0.12
N ILE A 60 0.59 2.44 1.33
CA ILE A 60 -0.59 2.60 2.18
C ILE A 60 -0.81 4.08 2.51
N ALA A 61 0.23 4.79 2.98
CA ALA A 61 0.13 6.19 3.35
C ALA A 61 -0.33 7.07 2.17
N VAL A 62 0.23 6.85 0.98
CA VAL A 62 -0.18 7.54 -0.25
C VAL A 62 -1.62 7.18 -0.63
N GLY A 63 -1.98 5.89 -0.56
CA GLY A 63 -3.34 5.42 -0.84
C GLY A 63 -4.38 6.06 0.09
N VAL A 64 -4.10 6.12 1.39
CA VAL A 64 -4.94 6.80 2.37
C VAL A 64 -5.05 8.30 2.06
N GLY A 65 -3.93 8.97 1.77
CA GLY A 65 -3.93 10.40 1.41
C GLY A 65 -4.79 10.69 0.18
N ILE A 66 -4.63 9.92 -0.90
CA ILE A 66 -5.44 10.05 -2.12
C ILE A 66 -6.93 9.79 -1.83
N GLY A 67 -7.24 8.78 -1.01
CA GLY A 67 -8.61 8.45 -0.63
C GLY A 67 -9.30 9.58 0.13
N LEU A 68 -8.58 10.20 1.06
CA LEU A 68 -9.05 11.38 1.80
C LEU A 68 -9.30 12.55 0.85
N LEU A 69 -8.36 12.86 -0.05
CA LEU A 69 -8.52 13.93 -1.04
C LEU A 69 -9.71 13.69 -1.97
N ALA A 70 -9.90 12.45 -2.44
CA ALA A 70 -11.05 12.09 -3.26
C ALA A 70 -12.38 12.26 -2.51
N ARG A 71 -12.41 11.94 -1.21
CA ARG A 71 -13.59 12.16 -0.36
C ARG A 71 -13.90 13.65 -0.19
N ILE A 72 -12.89 14.46 0.07
CA ILE A 72 -13.03 15.92 0.20
C ILE A 72 -13.57 16.51 -1.11
N ALA A 73 -12.96 16.19 -2.24
CA ALA A 73 -13.39 16.67 -3.56
C ALA A 73 -14.84 16.25 -3.88
N GLY A 74 -15.24 15.03 -3.50
CA GLY A 74 -16.62 14.56 -3.68
C GLY A 74 -17.64 15.31 -2.83
N ASN A 75 -17.29 15.69 -1.60
CA ASN A 75 -18.17 16.45 -0.71
C ASN A 75 -18.30 17.92 -1.14
N SER A 76 -17.20 18.56 -1.55
CA SER A 76 -17.20 19.95 -2.01
C SER A 76 -17.99 20.17 -3.30
N ALA A 77 -18.21 19.13 -4.10
CA ALA A 77 -18.98 19.20 -5.34
C ALA A 77 -20.51 19.12 -5.13
N LYS A 78 -21.00 18.84 -3.91
CA LYS A 78 -22.43 18.72 -3.64
C LYS A 78 -22.98 20.10 -3.21
N PRO A 79 -23.98 20.68 -3.90
CA PRO A 79 -24.57 21.95 -3.49
C PRO A 79 -25.21 21.83 -2.09
N PRO A 80 -25.19 22.91 -1.28
CA PRO A 80 -25.80 22.89 0.05
C PRO A 80 -27.29 22.57 -0.08
N ALA A 81 -27.78 21.66 0.77
CA ALA A 81 -29.20 21.39 0.87
C ALA A 81 -29.92 22.69 1.28
N ARG A 82 -30.81 23.18 0.42
CA ARG A 82 -31.72 24.27 0.77
C ARG A 82 -32.83 23.66 1.60
N ASN A 83 -32.87 24.01 2.89
CA ASN A 83 -33.97 23.72 3.80
C ASN A 83 -35.10 24.72 3.53
#